data_AF-A0A7X3KXU2-F1
#
_entry.id   AF-A0A7X3KXU2-F1
#
_cell.length_a   1.000
_cell.length_b   1.000
_cell.length_c   1.000
_cell.angle_alpha   90.00
_cell.angle_beta   90.00
_cell.angle_gamma   90.00
#
_symmetry.space_group_name_H-M   'P 1'
#
loop_
_entity.id
_entity.type
_entity.pdbx_description
1 polymer ?
#
loop_
_entity_poly.entity_id
_entity_poly.type
_entity_poly.pdbx_seq_one_letter_code
_entity_poly.pdbx_strand_id
1 'polypeptide(L)'
;MRRSSPRPGARFPAPHALSGLAAAAALVLTACGGGGGDDSGQAATAQAAAAPVTTSDAPQLVSGLSQTCSGCGAATSGAYAGTSVGTWGYPNATANAVDVQYSITGVAGKTIAMQLTNLGAASVAMPTGLSSQVAAEMISPQSLSVQSTEETAQRAIREFNRAGWAQSAPASGAMKNTLAAPAPLAASLGTQGMTEGATRSWYHTDGTSRPATLRKQVTASDGTTVNVWVEVAEASAVTDTMVLDLATTFAGPGLLYDRLVQVGGAVWGANNFSGTLLPSGRPIDIVVLNFNHDAKPYGTVGYFWGVHNFLKTKEANSNEAISLYLDSETLSLGAAAGMQSIKTTMAHEGTHMQNFYRRQVTMGAEYAYDAWLEEMTAMQMEDFLSGIIVSGYSPIGDVRLPDYYRYSDYNCNLLDFTGFGVTCESYAVSGSFGGFLNRQLGVAFLRDLLTRKTVGSKQVLSDAIAVHAGWTFDRAFVNWRATTNSSMPAARTPLDYGYPAWTDGTFTLPAIDPSASKYTTLRKLPATAPASLLGLGSYIAPRSDANGVYSDKVRVPAGVTLSVVVY
;
A
#
# COMPACT_ATOMS: atom_id res chain seq x y z
N MET A 1 10.14 42.10 59.68
CA MET A 1 10.94 41.14 58.88
C MET A 1 9.94 40.42 57.95
N ARG A 2 9.89 40.48 56.60
CA ARG A 2 10.90 40.77 55.53
C ARG A 2 12.17 39.94 55.71
N ARG A 3 12.71 39.14 54.76
CA ARG A 3 12.51 38.86 53.31
C ARG A 3 12.90 37.35 53.06
N SER A 4 12.88 36.68 51.89
CA SER A 4 12.67 37.00 50.46
C SER A 4 12.31 35.72 49.63
N SER A 5 11.95 35.88 48.35
CA SER A 5 11.58 34.87 47.35
C SER A 5 12.72 33.94 46.83
N PRO A 6 12.40 32.80 46.17
CA PRO A 6 13.32 32.08 45.27
C PRO A 6 13.44 32.77 43.89
N ARG A 7 14.54 32.50 43.17
CA ARG A 7 14.80 32.99 41.79
C ARG A 7 14.68 31.86 40.74
N PRO A 8 14.40 32.16 39.46
CA PRO A 8 14.06 31.18 38.44
C PRO A 8 15.20 30.88 37.44
N GLY A 9 15.03 29.80 36.65
CA GLY A 9 15.43 29.81 35.23
C GLY A 9 16.29 28.65 34.73
N ALA A 10 15.69 27.80 33.89
CA ALA A 10 16.33 27.24 32.69
C ALA A 10 15.21 26.87 31.69
N ARG A 11 15.14 27.58 30.55
CA ARG A 11 14.20 27.29 29.46
C ARG A 11 14.94 26.52 28.37
N PHE A 12 14.33 25.46 27.83
CA PHE A 12 14.73 24.92 26.53
C PHE A 12 13.99 25.66 25.39
N PRO A 13 14.62 25.86 24.22
CA PRO A 13 14.06 26.70 23.17
C PRO A 13 13.05 25.96 22.28
N ALA A 14 11.97 26.64 21.91
CA ALA A 14 11.14 26.26 20.78
C ALA A 14 11.78 26.78 19.47
N PRO A 15 11.64 26.08 18.33
CA PRO A 15 12.14 26.57 17.05
C PRO A 15 11.33 27.77 16.56
N HIS A 16 12.03 28.81 16.10
CA HIS A 16 11.40 30.01 15.55
C HIS A 16 10.85 29.74 14.15
N ALA A 17 9.57 30.05 13.94
CA ALA A 17 9.04 30.30 12.61
C ALA A 17 9.66 31.58 12.03
N LEU A 18 10.10 31.53 10.77
CA LEU A 18 10.52 32.69 10.00
C LEU A 18 9.64 32.82 8.76
N SER A 19 8.67 33.71 8.85
CA SER A 19 7.77 34.05 7.76
C SER A 19 8.40 35.09 6.83
N GLY A 20 8.42 34.79 5.54
CA GLY A 20 8.39 35.77 4.46
C GLY A 20 9.74 36.33 3.99
N LEU A 21 10.01 36.12 2.70
CA LEU A 21 10.21 37.21 1.74
C LEU A 21 10.11 36.66 0.31
N ALA A 22 9.13 37.14 -0.46
CA ALA A 22 9.06 36.91 -1.89
C ALA A 22 10.00 37.88 -2.61
N ALA A 23 10.78 37.39 -3.56
CA ALA A 23 11.56 38.21 -4.48
C ALA A 23 11.59 37.54 -5.87
N ALA A 24 11.26 38.31 -6.90
CA ALA A 24 11.27 37.87 -8.29
C ALA A 24 12.42 38.52 -9.06
N ALA A 25 13.18 37.73 -9.81
CA ALA A 25 14.03 38.14 -10.95
C ALA A 25 14.31 36.85 -11.76
N ALA A 26 13.84 36.67 -13.01
CA ALA A 26 14.09 37.42 -14.24
C ALA A 26 15.43 37.05 -14.92
N LEU A 27 15.34 36.59 -16.18
CA LEU A 27 16.47 36.15 -17.01
C LEU A 27 17.39 37.31 -17.42
N VAL A 28 18.70 37.02 -17.56
CA VAL A 28 19.56 37.63 -18.59
C VAL A 28 20.55 36.57 -19.13
N LEU A 29 20.62 36.40 -20.44
CA LEU A 29 21.76 35.74 -21.12
C LEU A 29 22.87 36.77 -21.37
N THR A 30 24.13 36.37 -21.22
CA THR A 30 25.26 36.96 -21.96
C THR A 30 26.32 35.91 -22.27
N ALA A 31 26.86 35.93 -23.48
CA ALA A 31 27.94 35.08 -23.97
C ALA A 31 29.22 35.89 -24.25
N CYS A 32 30.33 35.19 -24.53
CA CYS A 32 31.67 35.71 -24.92
C CYS A 32 32.44 36.48 -23.81
N GLY A 33 33.78 36.42 -23.72
CA GLY A 33 34.78 35.61 -24.44
C GLY A 33 36.22 36.14 -24.25
N GLY A 34 37.25 35.28 -24.49
CA GLY A 34 38.69 35.64 -24.58
C GLY A 34 39.46 35.69 -23.23
N GLY A 35 40.77 35.39 -23.17
CA GLY A 35 41.70 34.85 -24.18
C GLY A 35 43.20 34.98 -23.77
N GLY A 36 44.06 34.05 -24.23
CA GLY A 36 45.54 34.00 -24.00
C GLY A 36 45.97 33.58 -22.58
N GLY A 37 47.06 32.87 -22.30
CA GLY A 37 48.15 32.33 -23.14
C GLY A 37 49.54 32.78 -22.64
N ASP A 38 50.63 32.00 -22.68
CA ASP A 38 50.87 30.58 -23.03
C ASP A 38 52.31 30.20 -22.54
N ASP A 39 52.61 28.96 -22.11
CA ASP A 39 53.96 28.37 -22.36
C ASP A 39 54.18 26.85 -22.10
N SER A 40 54.97 26.26 -23.00
CA SER A 40 55.84 25.04 -22.98
C SER A 40 55.56 23.78 -22.11
N GLY A 41 55.65 22.59 -22.76
CA GLY A 41 55.90 21.29 -22.07
C GLY A 41 55.36 20.04 -22.80
N GLN A 42 56.20 19.37 -23.60
CA GLN A 42 55.81 18.18 -24.37
C GLN A 42 55.69 16.88 -23.55
N ALA A 43 54.64 16.08 -23.78
CA ALA A 43 54.72 14.62 -23.88
C ALA A 43 53.47 14.07 -24.60
N ALA A 44 53.65 13.34 -25.70
CA ALA A 44 52.54 12.77 -26.46
C ALA A 44 52.27 11.31 -26.06
N THR A 45 51.00 10.99 -25.78
CA THR A 45 50.45 9.64 -25.89
C THR A 45 49.28 9.67 -26.87
N ALA A 46 49.29 8.76 -27.84
CA ALA A 46 48.32 8.76 -28.93
C ALA A 46 46.93 8.34 -28.44
N GLN A 47 46.00 9.29 -28.36
CA GLN A 47 44.59 8.98 -28.19
C GLN A 47 44.02 8.60 -29.55
N ALA A 48 43.64 7.33 -29.73
CA ALA A 48 42.99 6.87 -30.94
C ALA A 48 41.71 7.69 -31.18
N ALA A 49 41.55 8.22 -32.39
CA ALA A 49 40.33 8.92 -32.76
C ALA A 49 39.14 7.97 -32.63
N ALA A 50 38.27 8.23 -31.66
CA ALA A 50 36.99 7.55 -31.58
C ALA A 50 36.24 7.82 -32.89
N ALA A 51 35.85 6.76 -33.60
CA ALA A 51 34.97 6.90 -34.74
C ALA A 51 33.69 7.63 -34.31
N PRO A 52 33.10 8.50 -35.15
CA PRO A 52 31.88 9.21 -34.78
C PRO A 52 30.78 8.20 -34.47
N VAL A 53 30.34 8.18 -33.22
CA VAL A 53 29.24 7.32 -32.78
C VAL A 53 27.96 7.85 -33.41
N THR A 54 27.53 7.21 -34.50
CA THR A 54 26.26 7.54 -35.16
C THR A 54 25.10 6.97 -34.35
N THR A 55 24.68 7.67 -33.30
CA THR A 55 23.41 7.41 -32.60
C THR A 55 22.24 7.77 -33.50
N SER A 56 21.86 6.81 -34.35
CA SER A 56 20.66 6.87 -35.18
C SER A 56 19.42 6.61 -34.31
N ASP A 57 19.04 7.58 -33.46
CA ASP A 57 17.82 7.56 -32.65
C ASP A 57 16.56 7.86 -33.49
N ALA A 58 16.46 7.18 -34.64
CA ALA A 58 15.28 7.20 -35.47
C ALA A 58 14.22 6.24 -34.90
N PRO A 59 12.98 6.69 -34.64
CA PRO A 59 11.78 5.88 -34.60
C PRO A 59 11.80 4.58 -35.43
N GLN A 60 11.93 3.42 -34.79
CA GLN A 60 11.63 2.14 -35.46
C GLN A 60 10.12 2.02 -35.66
N LEU A 61 9.68 1.58 -36.83
CA LEU A 61 8.30 1.18 -37.11
C LEU A 61 8.14 -0.34 -36.98
N VAL A 62 7.09 -0.78 -36.29
CA VAL A 62 6.69 -2.18 -36.13
C VAL A 62 5.22 -2.33 -36.52
N SER A 63 4.88 -3.43 -37.18
CA SER A 63 3.52 -3.72 -37.65
C SER A 63 2.89 -4.89 -36.89
N GLY A 64 1.68 -4.68 -36.37
CA GLY A 64 0.87 -5.67 -35.65
C GLY A 64 1.08 -5.68 -34.13
N LEU A 65 0.25 -6.48 -33.44
CA LEU A 65 0.31 -6.74 -32.00
C LEU A 65 0.33 -8.25 -31.74
N SER A 66 0.89 -8.67 -30.59
CA SER A 66 0.79 -10.05 -30.12
C SER A 66 -0.52 -10.27 -29.37
N GLN A 67 -1.15 -11.45 -29.52
CA GLN A 67 -2.23 -11.89 -28.62
C GLN A 67 -1.66 -12.08 -27.20
N THR A 68 -2.33 -11.55 -26.18
CA THR A 68 -1.87 -11.63 -24.78
C THR A 68 -2.75 -12.49 -23.87
N CYS A 69 -3.76 -13.14 -24.44
CA CYS A 69 -4.65 -14.07 -23.74
C CYS A 69 -4.80 -15.39 -24.52
N SER A 70 -5.17 -16.46 -23.81
CA SER A 70 -5.52 -17.76 -24.37
C SER A 70 -7.03 -18.01 -24.27
N GLY A 71 -7.60 -18.77 -25.22
CA GLY A 71 -9.04 -19.10 -25.21
C GLY A 71 -9.99 -17.88 -25.24
N CYS A 72 -9.51 -16.75 -25.72
CA CYS A 72 -10.12 -15.43 -25.53
C CYS A 72 -10.68 -14.84 -26.84
N GLY A 73 -11.19 -13.61 -26.78
CA GLY A 73 -11.74 -12.92 -27.95
C GLY A 73 -10.71 -12.52 -29.01
N ALA A 74 -9.41 -12.53 -28.69
CA ALA A 74 -8.36 -12.25 -29.67
C ALA A 74 -8.07 -13.51 -30.50
N ALA A 75 -8.60 -13.58 -31.73
CA ALA A 75 -8.50 -14.76 -32.60
C ALA A 75 -7.13 -14.88 -33.29
N THR A 76 -6.59 -13.75 -33.73
CA THR A 76 -5.24 -13.61 -34.31
C THR A 76 -4.61 -12.30 -33.83
N SER A 77 -3.39 -11.98 -34.29
CA SER A 77 -2.75 -10.66 -34.11
C SER A 77 -3.54 -9.46 -34.66
N GLY A 78 -4.60 -9.68 -35.46
CA GLY A 78 -5.39 -8.62 -36.11
C GLY A 78 -6.87 -8.93 -36.32
N ALA A 79 -7.45 -9.88 -35.57
CA ALA A 79 -8.87 -10.23 -35.68
C ALA A 79 -9.50 -10.57 -34.32
N TYR A 80 -10.70 -10.03 -34.07
CA TYR A 80 -11.54 -10.28 -32.91
C TYR A 80 -12.62 -11.33 -33.22
N ALA A 81 -12.84 -12.28 -32.30
CA ALA A 81 -13.76 -13.41 -32.45
C ALA A 81 -15.24 -13.07 -32.15
N GLY A 82 -15.53 -11.90 -31.55
CA GLY A 82 -16.90 -11.44 -31.30
C GLY A 82 -17.52 -11.82 -29.94
N THR A 83 -16.97 -12.82 -29.24
CA THR A 83 -17.62 -13.52 -28.10
C THR A 83 -17.11 -13.11 -26.71
N SER A 84 -15.82 -13.33 -26.44
CA SER A 84 -15.16 -13.04 -25.14
C SER A 84 -14.33 -11.75 -25.19
N VAL A 85 -13.76 -11.28 -24.08
CA VAL A 85 -12.77 -10.18 -24.10
C VAL A 85 -11.53 -10.64 -24.88
N GLY A 86 -11.08 -9.83 -25.84
CA GLY A 86 -9.80 -10.02 -26.53
C GLY A 86 -8.75 -9.03 -26.02
N THR A 87 -7.54 -9.51 -25.78
CA THR A 87 -6.40 -8.66 -25.38
C THR A 87 -5.22 -8.88 -26.32
N TRP A 88 -4.61 -7.76 -26.70
CA TRP A 88 -3.38 -7.72 -27.49
C TRP A 88 -2.38 -6.79 -26.80
N GLY A 89 -1.09 -6.95 -27.12
CA GLY A 89 -0.07 -6.04 -26.62
C GLY A 89 1.23 -6.03 -27.40
N TYR A 90 2.04 -5.03 -27.08
CA TYR A 90 3.39 -4.85 -27.58
C TYR A 90 4.27 -4.24 -26.46
N PRO A 91 5.16 -5.02 -25.83
CA PRO A 91 6.12 -4.50 -24.85
C PRO A 91 7.34 -3.89 -25.57
N ASN A 92 7.57 -2.58 -25.43
CA ASN A 92 8.79 -1.97 -25.95
C ASN A 92 9.96 -2.17 -24.98
N ALA A 93 10.66 -3.29 -25.14
CA ALA A 93 11.88 -3.62 -24.41
C ALA A 93 13.15 -2.97 -25.00
N THR A 94 13.04 -2.10 -26.01
CA THR A 94 14.20 -1.39 -26.59
C THR A 94 14.53 -0.13 -25.80
N ALA A 95 15.74 0.42 -26.00
CA ALA A 95 16.17 1.66 -25.37
C ALA A 95 15.48 2.92 -25.93
N ASN A 96 14.82 2.82 -27.09
CA ASN A 96 14.27 3.94 -27.85
C ASN A 96 12.74 3.81 -28.02
N ALA A 97 12.07 4.91 -28.38
CA ALA A 97 10.62 4.88 -28.62
C ALA A 97 10.28 4.25 -29.98
N VAL A 98 9.35 3.30 -30.01
CA VAL A 98 8.94 2.54 -31.21
C VAL A 98 7.57 2.99 -31.70
N ASP A 99 7.36 3.13 -33.01
CA ASP A 99 6.04 3.31 -33.61
C ASP A 99 5.42 1.94 -33.84
N VAL A 100 4.24 1.69 -33.30
CA VAL A 100 3.50 0.44 -33.51
C VAL A 100 2.24 0.76 -34.31
N GLN A 101 2.16 0.23 -35.53
CA GLN A 101 1.00 0.37 -36.40
C GLN A 101 0.26 -0.97 -36.51
N TYR A 102 -1.05 -0.98 -36.29
CA TYR A 102 -1.83 -2.22 -36.28
C TYR A 102 -3.27 -1.99 -36.72
N SER A 103 -3.94 -3.08 -37.06
CA SER A 103 -5.37 -3.12 -37.35
C SER A 103 -6.01 -4.37 -36.75
N ILE A 104 -7.20 -4.23 -36.16
CA ILE A 104 -7.98 -5.32 -35.59
C ILE A 104 -9.36 -5.31 -36.27
N THR A 105 -9.68 -6.41 -36.94
CA THR A 105 -10.95 -6.62 -37.65
C THR A 105 -11.99 -7.33 -36.77
N GLY A 106 -13.28 -7.24 -37.14
CA GLY A 106 -14.37 -7.89 -36.41
C GLY A 106 -14.89 -7.11 -35.19
N VAL A 107 -14.47 -5.85 -35.03
CA VAL A 107 -14.68 -5.04 -33.81
C VAL A 107 -15.91 -4.13 -33.86
N ALA A 108 -16.81 -4.34 -34.85
CA ALA A 108 -17.98 -3.49 -35.07
C ALA A 108 -18.88 -3.39 -33.83
N GLY A 109 -19.09 -2.17 -33.33
CA GLY A 109 -19.96 -1.92 -32.17
C GLY A 109 -19.44 -2.51 -30.86
N LYS A 110 -18.12 -2.73 -30.75
CA LYS A 110 -17.45 -3.24 -29.54
C LYS A 110 -16.84 -2.11 -28.73
N THR A 111 -16.66 -2.34 -27.43
CA THR A 111 -15.85 -1.43 -26.60
C THR A 111 -14.38 -1.66 -26.93
N ILE A 112 -13.65 -0.59 -27.24
CA ILE A 112 -12.21 -0.65 -27.52
C ILE A 112 -11.47 0.29 -26.56
N ALA A 113 -10.50 -0.26 -25.82
CA ALA A 113 -9.62 0.49 -24.94
C ALA A 113 -8.16 0.26 -25.33
N MET A 114 -7.44 1.34 -25.64
CA MET A 114 -5.99 1.35 -25.76
C MET A 114 -5.38 1.85 -24.45
N GLN A 115 -4.28 1.26 -24.01
CA GLN A 115 -3.50 1.76 -22.87
C GLN A 115 -2.00 1.67 -23.12
N LEU A 116 -1.26 2.58 -22.48
CA LEU A 116 0.20 2.55 -22.36
C LEU A 116 0.55 2.38 -20.88
N THR A 117 1.22 1.29 -20.52
CA THR A 117 1.67 1.01 -19.13
C THR A 117 3.18 1.07 -19.05
N ASN A 118 3.74 1.97 -18.24
CA ASN A 118 5.17 2.03 -17.98
C ASN A 118 5.56 0.91 -17.01
N LEU A 119 6.58 0.11 -17.31
CA LEU A 119 7.07 -0.95 -16.42
C LEU A 119 8.38 -0.56 -15.70
N GLY A 120 9.01 0.53 -16.13
CA GLY A 120 10.14 1.13 -15.46
C GLY A 120 9.77 1.85 -14.16
N ALA A 121 10.77 2.10 -13.32
CA ALA A 121 10.64 2.92 -12.12
C ALA A 121 10.67 4.43 -12.41
N ALA A 122 11.30 4.84 -13.52
CA ALA A 122 11.40 6.23 -13.93
C ALA A 122 10.18 6.65 -14.78
N SER A 123 9.74 7.91 -14.61
CA SER A 123 8.73 8.52 -15.46
C SER A 123 9.28 8.73 -16.89
N VAL A 124 8.46 8.47 -17.90
CA VAL A 124 8.80 8.69 -19.31
C VAL A 124 7.95 9.80 -19.91
N ALA A 125 8.51 10.61 -20.80
CA ALA A 125 7.75 11.62 -21.52
C ALA A 125 6.70 10.97 -22.42
N MET A 126 5.47 11.50 -22.41
CA MET A 126 4.42 11.01 -23.29
C MET A 126 4.63 11.49 -24.73
N PRO A 127 4.31 10.67 -25.74
CA PRO A 127 4.40 11.08 -27.14
C PRO A 127 3.48 12.27 -27.46
N THR A 128 4.01 13.25 -28.18
CA THR A 128 3.20 14.33 -28.76
C THR A 128 2.23 13.76 -29.81
N GLY A 129 1.00 14.29 -29.84
CA GLY A 129 -0.03 13.87 -30.80
C GLY A 129 -1.07 12.85 -30.29
N LEU A 130 -0.92 12.31 -29.08
CA LEU A 130 -2.00 11.55 -28.41
C LEU A 130 -3.08 12.51 -27.88
N SER A 131 -3.94 13.02 -28.76
CA SER A 131 -5.01 13.94 -28.38
C SER A 131 -6.23 13.22 -27.80
N SER A 132 -6.56 13.57 -26.56
CA SER A 132 -7.93 13.75 -26.10
C SER A 132 -8.14 15.26 -25.84
N GLN A 133 -9.39 15.75 -25.84
CA GLN A 133 -9.66 17.19 -25.72
C GLN A 133 -10.19 17.60 -24.33
N VAL A 134 -9.73 18.79 -23.91
CA VAL A 134 -10.06 19.54 -22.69
C VAL A 134 -9.38 19.01 -21.43
N ALA A 135 -8.93 19.92 -20.55
CA ALA A 135 -8.06 19.59 -19.43
C ALA A 135 -8.80 19.54 -18.09
N ALA A 136 -8.35 18.63 -17.22
CA ALA A 136 -8.31 18.83 -15.76
C ALA A 136 -7.30 17.85 -15.15
N GLU A 137 -6.23 18.35 -14.54
CA GLU A 137 -5.56 17.62 -13.47
C GLU A 137 -6.51 17.62 -12.28
N MET A 138 -7.08 16.46 -11.96
CA MET A 138 -8.05 16.33 -10.88
C MET A 138 -7.33 15.94 -9.60
N ILE A 139 -7.19 16.91 -8.70
CA ILE A 139 -6.79 16.71 -7.32
C ILE A 139 -7.82 15.76 -6.67
N SER A 140 -7.36 14.71 -5.98
CA SER A 140 -8.27 13.88 -5.16
C SER A 140 -8.88 14.75 -4.05
N PRO A 141 -10.21 14.76 -3.82
CA PRO A 141 -10.77 15.40 -2.62
C PRO A 141 -10.15 14.94 -1.28
N GLN A 142 -9.57 13.74 -1.23
CA GLN A 142 -8.81 13.25 -0.07
C GLN A 142 -7.40 13.85 0.01
N SER A 143 -6.91 14.57 -1.02
CA SER A 143 -5.63 15.29 -1.00
C SER A 143 -5.50 16.24 0.20
N LEU A 144 -6.62 16.73 0.71
CA LEU A 144 -6.71 17.60 1.86
C LEU A 144 -6.19 16.90 3.14
N SER A 145 -6.11 15.57 3.16
CA SER A 145 -5.47 14.81 4.25
C SER A 145 -3.98 14.55 4.07
N VAL A 146 -3.34 14.89 2.93
CA VAL A 146 -1.87 14.75 2.79
C VAL A 146 -1.11 15.72 3.70
N GLN A 147 -1.77 16.83 4.06
CA GLN A 147 -1.29 17.77 5.06
C GLN A 147 -2.04 17.63 6.40
N SER A 148 -2.80 16.54 6.60
CA SER A 148 -3.34 16.26 7.93
C SER A 148 -2.24 15.79 8.88
N THR A 149 -2.45 16.09 10.16
CA THR A 149 -1.68 15.52 11.26
C THR A 149 -1.78 14.00 11.31
N GLU A 150 -2.90 13.44 10.85
CA GLU A 150 -3.18 12.00 10.81
C GLU A 150 -2.28 11.24 9.83
N GLU A 151 -2.21 11.64 8.55
CA GLU A 151 -1.31 10.98 7.57
C GLU A 151 0.16 11.19 7.96
N THR A 152 0.49 12.32 8.61
CA THR A 152 1.82 12.55 9.16
C THR A 152 2.14 11.56 10.29
N ALA A 153 1.20 11.31 11.21
CA ALA A 153 1.34 10.33 12.28
C ALA A 153 1.44 8.89 11.73
N GLN A 154 0.57 8.52 10.77
CA GLN A 154 0.61 7.21 10.12
C GLN A 154 1.95 6.96 9.41
N ARG A 155 2.48 7.96 8.71
CA ARG A 155 3.82 7.88 8.11
C ARG A 155 4.93 7.68 9.14
N ALA A 156 4.86 8.35 10.28
CA ALA A 156 5.82 8.18 11.37
C ALA A 156 5.73 6.78 12.00
N ILE A 157 4.53 6.23 12.18
CA ILE A 157 4.30 4.86 12.65
C ILE A 157 4.91 3.86 11.66
N ARG A 158 4.61 3.98 10.36
CA ARG A 158 5.15 3.10 9.31
C ARG A 158 6.68 3.15 9.25
N GLU A 159 7.28 4.33 9.29
CA GLU A 159 8.75 4.46 9.23
C GLU A 159 9.44 3.96 10.51
N PHE A 160 8.85 4.19 11.69
CA PHE A 160 9.33 3.57 12.93
C PHE A 160 9.25 2.04 12.83
N ASN A 161 8.08 1.52 12.45
CA ASN A 161 7.83 0.09 12.33
C ASN A 161 8.79 -0.55 11.34
N ARG A 162 9.14 0.12 10.23
CA ARG A 162 10.03 -0.38 9.16
C ARG A 162 11.52 -0.33 9.50
N ALA A 163 11.99 0.77 10.09
CA ALA A 163 13.42 1.06 10.21
C ALA A 163 13.82 1.69 11.56
N GLY A 164 12.97 2.53 12.14
CA GLY A 164 13.26 3.20 13.42
C GLY A 164 13.48 2.22 14.58
N TRP A 165 12.68 1.15 14.67
CA TRP A 165 12.78 0.17 15.75
C TRP A 165 14.16 -0.47 15.89
N ALA A 166 14.89 -0.67 14.78
CA ALA A 166 16.21 -1.31 14.79
C ALA A 166 17.29 -0.42 15.44
N GLN A 167 17.08 0.90 15.46
CA GLN A 167 17.94 1.86 16.15
C GLN A 167 17.68 1.84 17.67
N SER A 168 16.42 1.68 18.07
CA SER A 168 15.98 1.50 19.46
C SER A 168 16.31 0.11 20.03
N ALA A 169 16.39 -0.90 19.17
CA ALA A 169 16.73 -2.29 19.49
C ALA A 169 18.03 -2.76 18.82
N PRO A 170 19.20 -2.16 19.13
CA PRO A 170 20.46 -2.66 18.61
C PRO A 170 20.64 -4.10 19.08
N ALA A 171 20.92 -5.00 18.15
CA ALA A 171 21.17 -6.41 18.44
C ALA A 171 22.22 -6.53 19.54
N SER A 172 21.90 -7.26 20.62
CA SER A 172 22.80 -7.39 21.76
C SER A 172 24.08 -8.10 21.32
N GLY A 173 25.16 -7.32 21.14
CA GLY A 173 26.51 -7.88 21.01
C GLY A 173 26.80 -8.82 22.16
N ALA A 174 27.54 -9.91 21.87
CA ALA A 174 27.74 -11.06 22.75
C ALA A 174 27.77 -10.69 24.25
N MET A 175 26.75 -11.13 24.99
CA MET A 175 26.64 -10.83 26.42
C MET A 175 27.89 -11.31 27.15
N LYS A 176 28.59 -10.37 27.81
CA LYS A 176 29.57 -10.75 28.83
C LYS A 176 28.80 -11.44 29.94
N ASN A 177 29.18 -12.69 30.25
CA ASN A 177 28.57 -13.50 31.29
C ASN A 177 28.59 -12.79 32.66
N THR A 178 27.51 -12.11 33.02
CA THR A 178 27.19 -11.76 34.40
C THR A 178 26.16 -12.76 34.92
N LEU A 179 26.64 -13.69 35.75
CA LEU A 179 25.80 -14.60 36.52
C LEU A 179 24.96 -13.80 37.52
N ALA A 180 23.76 -13.41 37.10
CA ALA A 180 22.70 -12.90 37.96
C ALA A 180 21.45 -13.73 37.69
N ALA A 181 20.91 -14.38 38.73
CA ALA A 181 19.63 -15.07 38.61
C ALA A 181 18.53 -14.03 38.30
N PRO A 182 17.66 -14.28 37.30
CA PRO A 182 16.60 -13.34 36.99
C PRO A 182 15.57 -13.31 38.12
N ALA A 183 15.38 -12.14 38.73
CA ALA A 183 14.20 -11.87 39.53
C ALA A 183 12.93 -12.02 38.66
N PRO A 184 11.78 -12.40 39.23
CA PRO A 184 10.56 -12.70 38.46
C PRO A 184 9.89 -11.42 37.94
N LEU A 185 10.47 -10.82 36.89
CA LEU A 185 9.96 -9.60 36.24
C LEU A 185 8.70 -9.86 35.37
N ALA A 186 8.42 -11.12 35.03
CA ALA A 186 7.37 -11.49 34.08
C ALA A 186 5.94 -11.20 34.60
N ALA A 187 5.73 -11.13 35.91
CA ALA A 187 4.40 -10.97 36.52
C ALA A 187 3.91 -9.51 36.63
N SER A 188 4.74 -8.51 36.30
CA SER A 188 4.41 -7.08 36.48
C SER A 188 4.63 -6.21 35.24
N LEU A 189 5.06 -6.78 34.11
CA LEU A 189 5.21 -6.04 32.85
C LEU A 189 3.85 -5.90 32.16
N GLY A 190 3.54 -4.69 31.67
CA GLY A 190 2.37 -4.37 30.84
C GLY A 190 1.01 -4.84 31.40
N THR A 191 0.28 -5.65 30.62
CA THR A 191 -1.13 -6.06 30.87
C THR A 191 -1.29 -7.51 31.36
N GLN A 192 -0.19 -8.25 31.53
CA GLN A 192 -0.24 -9.65 31.95
C GLN A 192 -0.76 -9.78 33.40
N GLY A 193 -1.73 -10.68 33.62
CA GLY A 193 -2.37 -10.89 34.93
C GLY A 193 -3.43 -9.84 35.31
N MET A 194 -3.71 -8.85 34.46
CA MET A 194 -4.83 -7.93 34.64
C MET A 194 -6.15 -8.60 34.24
N THR A 195 -7.24 -8.24 34.93
CA THR A 195 -8.60 -8.79 34.73
C THR A 195 -9.60 -7.67 34.39
N GLU A 196 -10.80 -8.03 33.95
CA GLU A 196 -11.89 -7.07 33.70
C GLU A 196 -12.11 -6.13 34.91
N GLY A 197 -12.31 -4.85 34.63
CA GLY A 197 -12.37 -3.76 35.62
C GLY A 197 -11.01 -3.13 35.99
N ALA A 198 -9.88 -3.71 35.61
CA ALA A 198 -8.56 -3.10 35.81
C ALA A 198 -8.43 -1.79 35.01
N THR A 199 -7.68 -0.81 35.56
CA THR A 199 -7.42 0.48 34.91
C THR A 199 -5.92 0.72 34.74
N ARG A 200 -5.54 1.32 33.61
CA ARG A 200 -4.17 1.81 33.36
C ARG A 200 -4.17 2.93 32.33
N SER A 201 -3.07 3.66 32.23
CA SER A 201 -2.86 4.63 31.15
C SER A 201 -2.20 4.00 29.92
N TRP A 202 -2.53 4.56 28.76
CA TRP A 202 -2.03 4.22 27.44
C TRP A 202 -1.48 5.47 26.76
N TYR A 203 -0.25 5.43 26.25
CA TYR A 203 0.27 6.46 25.37
C TYR A 203 -0.38 6.35 23.99
N HIS A 204 -0.91 7.47 23.48
CA HIS A 204 -1.40 7.62 22.12
C HIS A 204 -0.31 8.27 21.22
N THR A 205 -0.54 8.33 19.91
CA THR A 205 0.43 8.80 18.91
C THR A 205 0.70 10.31 18.97
N ASP A 206 -0.21 11.07 19.60
CA ASP A 206 -0.02 12.48 19.98
C ASP A 206 0.92 12.67 21.21
N GLY A 207 1.40 11.58 21.83
CA GLY A 207 2.25 11.59 23.02
C GLY A 207 1.49 11.79 24.34
N THR A 208 0.16 11.92 24.31
CA THR A 208 -0.68 12.04 25.51
C THR A 208 -0.87 10.69 26.20
N SER A 209 -1.25 10.72 27.47
CA SER A 209 -1.54 9.52 28.26
C SER A 209 -3.03 9.41 28.56
N ARG A 210 -3.68 8.39 27.99
CA ARG A 210 -5.12 8.14 28.02
C ARG A 210 -5.46 7.06 29.06
N PRO A 211 -6.20 7.38 30.15
CA PRO A 211 -6.64 6.37 31.10
C PRO A 211 -7.72 5.48 30.46
N ALA A 212 -7.57 4.17 30.54
CA ALA A 212 -8.52 3.19 30.01
C ALA A 212 -8.83 2.07 31.02
N THR A 213 -10.01 1.48 30.88
CA THR A 213 -10.49 0.34 31.67
C THR A 213 -10.51 -0.92 30.80
N LEU A 214 -10.06 -2.07 31.34
CA LEU A 214 -10.23 -3.38 30.70
C LEU A 214 -11.71 -3.77 30.79
N ARG A 215 -12.44 -3.63 29.68
CA ARG A 215 -13.89 -3.86 29.61
C ARG A 215 -14.22 -5.30 29.22
N LYS A 216 -13.33 -6.00 28.50
CA LYS A 216 -13.50 -7.42 28.20
C LYS A 216 -12.16 -8.15 28.12
N GLN A 217 -12.13 -9.37 28.63
CA GLN A 217 -11.07 -10.35 28.42
C GLN A 217 -11.68 -11.63 27.85
N VAL A 218 -11.06 -12.16 26.80
CA VAL A 218 -11.43 -13.40 26.13
C VAL A 218 -10.17 -14.19 25.77
N THR A 219 -10.34 -15.43 25.31
CA THR A 219 -9.23 -16.32 24.93
C THR A 219 -9.47 -16.85 23.53
N ALA A 220 -8.48 -16.70 22.64
CA ALA A 220 -8.51 -17.26 21.31
C ALA A 220 -8.25 -18.78 21.32
N SER A 221 -8.44 -19.46 20.17
CA SER A 221 -8.42 -20.93 20.10
C SER A 221 -7.09 -21.58 20.49
N ASP A 222 -5.97 -20.86 20.42
CA ASP A 222 -4.64 -21.33 20.81
C ASP A 222 -4.28 -21.05 22.29
N GLY A 223 -5.20 -20.43 23.05
CA GLY A 223 -4.96 -20.01 24.44
C GLY A 223 -4.49 -18.57 24.59
N THR A 224 -4.28 -17.82 23.50
CA THR A 224 -3.87 -16.40 23.56
C THR A 224 -4.98 -15.56 24.19
N THR A 225 -4.65 -14.86 25.29
CA THR A 225 -5.54 -13.89 25.92
C THR A 225 -5.66 -12.63 25.05
N VAL A 226 -6.90 -12.21 24.80
CA VAL A 226 -7.22 -10.95 24.12
C VAL A 226 -8.00 -10.06 25.07
N ASN A 227 -7.53 -8.84 25.24
CA ASN A 227 -8.09 -7.80 26.09
C ASN A 227 -8.71 -6.71 25.22
N VAL A 228 -9.86 -6.15 25.63
CA VAL A 228 -10.44 -4.93 25.05
C VAL A 228 -10.47 -3.84 26.12
N TRP A 229 -9.66 -2.82 25.89
CA TRP A 229 -9.55 -1.62 26.71
C TRP A 229 -10.38 -0.49 26.09
N VAL A 230 -11.01 0.33 26.92
CA VAL A 230 -11.77 1.51 26.48
C VAL A 230 -11.36 2.72 27.32
N GLU A 231 -11.04 3.83 26.67
CA GLU A 231 -10.75 5.11 27.33
C GLU A 231 -11.87 5.50 28.31
N VAL A 232 -11.51 5.96 29.50
CA VAL A 232 -12.46 6.23 30.59
C VAL A 232 -13.47 7.33 30.22
N ALA A 233 -13.04 8.31 29.42
CA ALA A 233 -13.93 9.36 28.89
C ALA A 233 -14.99 8.80 27.91
N GLU A 234 -14.62 7.79 27.14
CA GLU A 234 -15.43 7.17 26.09
C GLU A 234 -16.37 6.07 26.60
N ALA A 235 -16.33 5.77 27.90
CA ALA A 235 -17.00 4.63 28.50
C ALA A 235 -18.55 4.62 28.37
N SER A 236 -19.17 5.77 28.06
CA SER A 236 -20.60 5.91 27.78
C SER A 236 -20.95 5.84 26.28
N ALA A 237 -20.03 6.24 25.39
CA ALA A 237 -20.21 6.17 23.95
C ALA A 237 -19.91 4.75 23.43
N VAL A 238 -18.88 4.11 23.98
CA VAL A 238 -18.48 2.74 23.66
C VAL A 238 -19.19 1.76 24.61
N THR A 239 -20.29 1.20 24.12
CA THR A 239 -21.17 0.30 24.89
C THR A 239 -20.56 -1.08 25.12
N ASP A 240 -20.98 -1.79 26.18
CA ASP A 240 -20.52 -3.18 26.42
C ASP A 240 -20.88 -4.13 25.26
N THR A 241 -21.96 -3.86 24.53
CA THR A 241 -22.32 -4.60 23.31
C THR A 241 -21.27 -4.41 22.21
N MET A 242 -20.79 -3.18 21.98
CA MET A 242 -19.70 -2.91 21.03
C MET A 242 -18.41 -3.58 21.47
N VAL A 243 -18.04 -3.47 22.75
CA VAL A 243 -16.84 -4.12 23.32
C VAL A 243 -16.89 -5.65 23.13
N LEU A 244 -18.04 -6.26 23.43
CA LEU A 244 -18.23 -7.71 23.26
C LEU A 244 -18.16 -8.11 21.78
N ASP A 245 -18.77 -7.33 20.89
CA ASP A 245 -18.74 -7.60 19.45
C ASP A 245 -17.32 -7.51 18.87
N LEU A 246 -16.50 -6.56 19.31
CA LEU A 246 -15.07 -6.51 18.98
C LEU A 246 -14.31 -7.73 19.52
N ALA A 247 -14.48 -8.05 20.81
CA ALA A 247 -13.80 -9.18 21.45
C ALA A 247 -14.15 -10.52 20.78
N THR A 248 -15.44 -10.76 20.51
CA THR A 248 -15.92 -11.96 19.85
C THR A 248 -15.49 -12.00 18.38
N THR A 249 -15.56 -10.90 17.64
CA THR A 249 -15.08 -10.85 16.25
C THR A 249 -13.58 -11.14 16.16
N PHE A 250 -12.78 -10.63 17.11
CA PHE A 250 -11.33 -10.82 17.10
C PHE A 250 -10.90 -12.24 17.51
N ALA A 251 -11.35 -12.68 18.68
CA ALA A 251 -10.85 -13.91 19.32
C ALA A 251 -11.79 -15.12 19.20
N GLY A 252 -12.97 -14.96 18.59
CA GLY A 252 -13.92 -16.06 18.44
C GLY A 252 -13.37 -17.20 17.56
N PRO A 253 -13.69 -18.47 17.86
CA PRO A 253 -13.13 -19.61 17.13
C PRO A 253 -13.35 -19.54 15.61
N GLY A 254 -12.28 -19.65 14.85
CA GLY A 254 -12.28 -19.57 13.39
C GLY A 254 -12.48 -18.17 12.79
N LEU A 255 -12.45 -17.11 13.62
CA LEU A 255 -12.58 -15.71 13.20
C LEU A 255 -11.21 -15.04 13.01
N LEU A 256 -11.07 -13.74 13.32
CA LEU A 256 -9.92 -12.93 12.89
C LEU A 256 -8.57 -13.48 13.35
N TYR A 257 -8.38 -13.66 14.66
CA TYR A 257 -7.08 -14.06 15.21
C TYR A 257 -6.62 -15.43 14.67
N ASP A 258 -7.50 -16.42 14.71
CA ASP A 258 -7.21 -17.77 14.22
C ASP A 258 -6.82 -17.74 12.73
N ARG A 259 -7.50 -16.92 11.90
CA ARG A 259 -7.22 -16.79 10.47
C ARG A 259 -5.96 -15.99 10.18
N LEU A 260 -5.71 -14.91 10.93
CA LEU A 260 -4.44 -14.20 10.91
C LEU A 260 -3.32 -15.22 11.15
N VAL A 261 -3.36 -15.98 12.25
CA VAL A 261 -2.32 -16.98 12.57
C VAL A 261 -2.23 -18.09 11.51
N GLN A 262 -3.35 -18.54 10.94
CA GLN A 262 -3.37 -19.53 9.86
C GLN A 262 -2.79 -19.03 8.52
N VAL A 263 -2.67 -17.72 8.31
CA VAL A 263 -2.15 -17.12 7.06
C VAL A 263 -0.77 -16.51 7.25
N GLY A 264 -0.59 -15.63 8.24
CA GLY A 264 0.66 -14.91 8.52
C GLY A 264 1.52 -15.48 9.65
N GLY A 265 1.05 -16.49 10.40
CA GLY A 265 1.72 -17.00 11.60
C GLY A 265 1.48 -16.13 12.85
N ALA A 266 2.21 -16.38 13.93
CA ALA A 266 2.00 -15.68 15.20
C ALA A 266 2.15 -14.14 15.07
N VAL A 267 1.30 -13.38 15.76
CA VAL A 267 1.36 -11.90 15.80
C VAL A 267 2.49 -11.38 16.70
N TRP A 268 2.91 -12.19 17.69
CA TRP A 268 4.06 -11.95 18.56
C TRP A 268 4.57 -13.28 19.13
N GLY A 269 5.80 -13.30 19.65
CA GLY A 269 6.39 -14.51 20.23
C GLY A 269 7.82 -14.31 20.73
N ALA A 270 8.57 -15.42 20.79
CA ALA A 270 9.92 -15.43 21.32
C ALA A 270 10.88 -14.72 20.37
N ASN A 271 11.72 -13.84 20.92
CA ASN A 271 12.65 -13.02 20.15
C ASN A 271 14.01 -12.89 20.88
N ASN A 272 15.03 -12.46 20.14
CA ASN A 272 16.41 -12.39 20.64
C ASN A 272 16.75 -11.07 21.38
N PHE A 273 15.79 -10.14 21.52
CA PHE A 273 16.01 -8.80 22.05
C PHE A 273 15.66 -8.70 23.55
N SER A 274 16.16 -9.68 24.33
CA SER A 274 15.93 -9.73 25.78
C SER A 274 16.41 -8.45 26.48
N GLY A 275 15.59 -7.93 27.41
CA GLY A 275 15.86 -6.65 28.07
C GLY A 275 15.64 -5.41 27.19
N THR A 276 15.06 -5.57 26.00
CA THR A 276 14.73 -4.49 25.06
C THR A 276 13.29 -4.59 24.56
N LEU A 277 12.91 -5.73 23.97
CA LEU A 277 11.54 -6.02 23.55
C LEU A 277 10.83 -6.89 24.59
N LEU A 278 9.50 -6.93 24.51
CA LEU A 278 8.68 -7.80 25.35
C LEU A 278 9.00 -9.30 25.10
N PRO A 279 8.89 -10.16 26.13
CA PRO A 279 8.99 -11.60 25.96
C PRO A 279 7.77 -12.17 25.19
N SER A 280 7.75 -13.49 24.99
CA SER A 280 6.57 -14.23 24.53
C SER A 280 5.50 -14.37 25.63
N GLY A 281 4.32 -14.91 25.27
CA GLY A 281 3.24 -15.20 26.24
C GLY A 281 2.50 -13.96 26.75
N ARG A 282 2.53 -12.87 25.97
CA ARG A 282 1.85 -11.60 26.27
C ARG A 282 0.42 -11.65 25.72
N PRO A 283 -0.56 -11.05 26.41
CA PRO A 283 -1.89 -10.87 25.84
C PRO A 283 -1.83 -9.91 24.64
N ILE A 284 -2.84 -9.97 23.79
CA ILE A 284 -3.10 -8.96 22.75
C ILE A 284 -4.07 -7.94 23.33
N ASP A 285 -3.73 -6.65 23.21
CA ASP A 285 -4.54 -5.57 23.74
C ASP A 285 -5.17 -4.76 22.59
N ILE A 286 -6.49 -4.87 22.43
CA ILE A 286 -7.29 -3.99 21.56
C ILE A 286 -7.64 -2.76 22.40
N VAL A 287 -7.20 -1.58 21.97
CA VAL A 287 -7.32 -0.34 22.77
C VAL A 287 -8.19 0.67 22.04
N VAL A 288 -9.43 0.86 22.51
CA VAL A 288 -10.36 1.85 21.98
C VAL A 288 -10.12 3.19 22.67
N LEU A 289 -9.64 4.18 21.91
CA LEU A 289 -9.35 5.54 22.35
C LEU A 289 -10.06 6.54 21.46
N ASN A 290 -10.28 7.76 21.94
CA ASN A 290 -10.66 8.87 21.07
C ASN A 290 -9.38 9.51 20.50
N PHE A 291 -9.16 9.41 19.19
CA PHE A 291 -7.88 9.79 18.60
C PHE A 291 -7.70 11.31 18.46
N ASN A 292 -8.74 12.03 18.02
CA ASN A 292 -8.63 13.44 17.64
C ASN A 292 -9.71 14.36 18.29
N HIS A 293 -10.71 13.79 18.97
CA HIS A 293 -11.82 14.49 19.64
C HIS A 293 -12.57 15.48 18.72
N ASP A 294 -12.78 15.12 17.46
CA ASP A 294 -13.37 15.99 16.46
C ASP A 294 -14.90 15.83 16.29
N ALA A 295 -15.47 14.88 17.03
CA ALA A 295 -16.86 14.45 17.05
C ALA A 295 -17.37 13.90 15.70
N LYS A 296 -16.52 13.20 14.94
CA LYS A 296 -16.86 12.60 13.65
C LYS A 296 -16.35 11.17 13.53
N PRO A 297 -17.09 10.28 12.86
CA PRO A 297 -16.56 8.99 12.46
C PRO A 297 -15.61 9.10 11.27
N TYR A 298 -14.75 8.09 11.12
CA TYR A 298 -13.77 7.91 10.05
C TYR A 298 -12.59 8.89 10.10
N GLY A 299 -11.71 8.83 9.10
CA GLY A 299 -10.34 9.33 9.20
C GLY A 299 -9.41 8.17 9.58
N THR A 300 -8.54 8.36 10.56
CA THR A 300 -7.73 7.28 11.12
C THR A 300 -8.59 6.33 11.96
N VAL A 301 -9.03 5.22 11.37
CA VAL A 301 -9.89 4.21 12.05
C VAL A 301 -9.12 3.36 13.08
N GLY A 302 -7.81 3.16 12.85
CA GLY A 302 -6.96 2.38 13.75
C GLY A 302 -5.48 2.51 13.41
N TYR A 303 -4.63 1.90 14.25
CA TYR A 303 -3.19 1.75 13.99
C TYR A 303 -2.54 0.66 14.85
N PHE A 304 -1.45 0.07 14.35
CA PHE A 304 -0.45 -0.68 15.10
C PHE A 304 0.90 0.04 15.11
N TRP A 305 1.45 0.30 16.30
CA TRP A 305 2.78 0.89 16.45
C TRP A 305 3.68 0.04 17.33
N GLY A 306 4.72 -0.54 16.72
CA GLY A 306 5.67 -1.46 17.35
C GLY A 306 6.51 -0.85 18.46
N VAL A 307 6.50 0.48 18.66
CA VAL A 307 7.14 1.13 19.82
C VAL A 307 6.58 0.61 21.14
N HIS A 308 5.30 0.23 21.16
CA HIS A 308 4.65 -0.30 22.36
C HIS A 308 5.08 -1.73 22.71
N ASN A 309 5.78 -2.42 21.80
CA ASN A 309 6.35 -3.76 22.01
C ASN A 309 7.73 -3.71 22.73
N PHE A 310 8.24 -2.51 23.04
CA PHE A 310 9.47 -2.30 23.80
C PHE A 310 9.23 -2.28 25.31
N LEU A 311 10.27 -2.54 26.10
CA LEU A 311 10.29 -2.24 27.53
C LEU A 311 10.42 -0.72 27.76
N LYS A 312 9.79 -0.20 28.80
CA LYS A 312 9.85 1.24 29.18
C LYS A 312 11.26 1.71 29.55
N THR A 313 12.14 0.78 29.90
CA THR A 313 13.57 1.03 30.14
C THR A 313 14.37 1.33 28.86
N LYS A 314 13.77 1.12 27.68
CA LYS A 314 14.30 1.50 26.37
C LYS A 314 13.48 2.61 25.73
N GLU A 315 12.17 2.44 25.69
CA GLU A 315 11.24 3.41 25.10
C GLU A 315 10.27 3.92 26.17
N ALA A 316 10.53 5.11 26.71
CA ALA A 316 9.77 5.64 27.85
C ALA A 316 8.26 5.80 27.58
N ASN A 317 7.89 6.02 26.31
CA ASN A 317 6.51 6.14 25.84
C ASN A 317 5.92 4.80 25.37
N SER A 318 6.61 3.67 25.59
CA SER A 318 6.05 2.34 25.33
C SER A 318 4.88 2.04 26.27
N ASN A 319 3.90 1.30 25.75
CA ASN A 319 2.80 0.76 26.56
C ASN A 319 3.09 -0.65 27.13
N GLU A 320 4.23 -1.26 26.79
CA GLU A 320 4.63 -2.62 27.19
C GLU A 320 3.56 -3.67 26.85
N ALA A 321 2.92 -3.50 25.69
CA ALA A 321 1.75 -4.22 25.23
C ALA A 321 1.91 -4.66 23.77
N ILE A 322 1.28 -5.78 23.42
CA ILE A 322 1.14 -6.24 22.04
C ILE A 322 -0.22 -5.73 21.57
N SER A 323 -0.25 -4.49 21.10
CA SER A 323 -1.49 -3.71 21.04
C SER A 323 -1.79 -3.10 19.68
N LEU A 324 -3.05 -3.18 19.26
CA LEU A 324 -3.63 -2.35 18.19
C LEU A 324 -4.63 -1.36 18.80
N TYR A 325 -4.77 -0.21 18.15
CA TYR A 325 -5.60 0.89 18.62
C TYR A 325 -6.73 1.14 17.64
N LEU A 326 -7.90 1.49 18.15
CA LEU A 326 -9.13 1.72 17.38
C LEU A 326 -9.78 3.02 17.83
N ASP A 327 -10.35 3.76 16.88
CA ASP A 327 -11.02 5.03 17.15
C ASP A 327 -12.44 4.84 17.75
N SER A 328 -12.72 5.50 18.87
CA SER A 328 -14.01 5.45 19.57
C SER A 328 -15.12 6.21 18.83
N GLU A 329 -14.79 7.27 18.08
CA GLU A 329 -15.79 8.09 17.39
C GLU A 329 -16.30 7.38 16.13
N THR A 330 -15.44 6.69 15.39
CA THR A 330 -15.81 5.77 14.32
C THR A 330 -16.70 4.63 14.83
N LEU A 331 -16.36 4.05 15.99
CA LEU A 331 -17.11 2.96 16.61
C LEU A 331 -18.50 3.39 17.09
N SER A 332 -18.62 4.58 17.67
CA SER A 332 -19.86 5.06 18.31
C SER A 332 -20.75 5.92 17.40
N LEU A 333 -20.18 6.74 16.51
CA LEU A 333 -20.89 7.65 15.62
C LEU A 333 -21.06 7.10 14.20
N GLY A 334 -20.20 6.17 13.76
CA GLY A 334 -20.23 5.59 12.41
C GLY A 334 -21.36 4.56 12.19
N ALA A 335 -22.13 4.24 13.22
CA ALA A 335 -23.19 3.22 13.21
C ALA A 335 -22.69 1.87 12.65
N ALA A 336 -23.54 1.15 11.91
CA ALA A 336 -23.19 -0.17 11.36
C ALA A 336 -21.97 -0.13 10.42
N ALA A 337 -21.81 0.94 9.63
CA ALA A 337 -20.67 1.12 8.72
C ALA A 337 -19.36 1.40 9.47
N GLY A 338 -19.42 2.17 10.57
CA GLY A 338 -18.30 2.39 11.49
C GLY A 338 -17.84 1.10 12.17
N MET A 339 -18.78 0.32 12.73
CA MET A 339 -18.49 -1.00 13.30
C MET A 339 -17.89 -1.95 12.26
N GLN A 340 -18.44 -2.00 11.05
CA GLN A 340 -17.89 -2.76 9.92
C GLN A 340 -16.45 -2.36 9.61
N SER A 341 -16.17 -1.05 9.50
CA SER A 341 -14.82 -0.54 9.23
C SER A 341 -13.85 -0.91 10.35
N ILE A 342 -14.21 -0.69 11.61
CA ILE A 342 -13.38 -1.03 12.78
C ILE A 342 -13.02 -2.51 12.78
N LYS A 343 -13.98 -3.40 12.49
CA LYS A 343 -13.73 -4.84 12.46
C LYS A 343 -12.81 -5.28 11.33
N THR A 344 -12.86 -4.67 10.14
CA THR A 344 -11.90 -5.00 9.08
C THR A 344 -10.54 -4.35 9.31
N THR A 345 -10.49 -3.15 9.91
CA THR A 345 -9.25 -2.53 10.41
C THR A 345 -8.52 -3.43 11.41
N MET A 346 -9.21 -4.19 12.28
CA MET A 346 -8.53 -5.17 13.15
C MET A 346 -7.78 -6.27 12.37
N ALA A 347 -8.22 -6.65 11.16
CA ALA A 347 -7.48 -7.57 10.29
C ALA A 347 -6.28 -6.90 9.62
N HIS A 348 -6.44 -5.63 9.21
CA HIS A 348 -5.38 -4.79 8.63
C HIS A 348 -4.23 -4.58 9.64
N GLU A 349 -4.53 -4.01 10.82
CA GLU A 349 -3.54 -3.78 11.88
C GLU A 349 -2.95 -5.08 12.44
N GLY A 350 -3.76 -6.13 12.53
CA GLY A 350 -3.30 -7.47 12.89
C GLY A 350 -2.23 -8.01 11.91
N THR A 351 -2.31 -7.63 10.63
CA THR A 351 -1.28 -7.99 9.64
C THR A 351 0.01 -7.19 9.84
N HIS A 352 -0.09 -5.90 10.17
CA HIS A 352 1.10 -5.10 10.52
C HIS A 352 1.81 -5.64 11.77
N MET A 353 1.06 -6.09 12.79
CA MET A 353 1.64 -6.79 13.95
C MET A 353 2.44 -8.03 13.52
N GLN A 354 1.86 -8.87 12.66
CA GLN A 354 2.52 -10.06 12.13
C GLN A 354 3.76 -9.71 11.30
N ASN A 355 3.69 -8.72 10.41
CA ASN A 355 4.81 -8.31 9.57
C ASN A 355 5.96 -7.76 10.41
N PHE A 356 5.67 -6.90 11.39
CA PHE A 356 6.66 -6.39 12.34
C PHE A 356 7.34 -7.53 13.10
N TYR A 357 6.59 -8.43 13.73
CA TYR A 357 7.17 -9.54 14.49
C TYR A 357 7.91 -10.57 13.61
N ARG A 358 7.25 -11.08 12.56
CA ARG A 358 7.76 -12.15 11.72
C ARG A 358 8.90 -11.69 10.83
N ARG A 359 8.72 -10.60 10.09
CA ARG A 359 9.74 -10.15 9.13
C ARG A 359 10.85 -9.40 9.86
N GLN A 360 10.51 -8.47 10.73
CA GLN A 360 11.51 -7.54 11.23
C GLN A 360 12.19 -8.05 12.50
N VAL A 361 11.41 -8.36 13.54
CA VAL A 361 11.95 -8.86 14.82
C VAL A 361 12.54 -10.27 14.69
N THR A 362 11.99 -11.12 13.81
CA THR A 362 12.42 -12.53 13.69
C THR A 362 13.35 -12.83 12.51
N MET A 363 13.22 -12.17 11.34
CA MET A 363 14.15 -12.38 10.20
C MET A 363 15.26 -11.33 10.16
N GLY A 364 14.95 -10.06 10.45
CA GLY A 364 15.90 -8.94 10.44
C GLY A 364 15.27 -7.68 9.83
N ALA A 365 15.78 -6.49 10.17
CA ALA A 365 15.26 -5.22 9.66
C ALA A 365 15.36 -5.10 8.13
N GLU A 366 16.34 -5.77 7.51
CA GLU A 366 16.50 -5.86 6.05
C GLU A 366 15.36 -6.61 5.34
N TYR A 367 14.55 -7.39 6.08
CA TYR A 367 13.36 -8.06 5.53
C TYR A 367 12.08 -7.24 5.65
N ALA A 368 12.12 -6.05 6.27
CA ALA A 368 10.99 -5.13 6.31
C ALA A 368 10.51 -4.81 4.89
N TYR A 369 9.18 -4.79 4.69
CA TYR A 369 8.62 -4.34 3.42
C TYR A 369 8.76 -2.81 3.29
N ASP A 370 8.82 -2.34 2.05
CA ASP A 370 8.51 -0.96 1.70
C ASP A 370 7.01 -0.72 1.96
N ALA A 371 6.65 0.53 2.29
CA ALA A 371 5.29 0.88 2.71
C ALA A 371 4.19 0.40 1.75
N TRP A 372 4.42 0.43 0.42
CA TRP A 372 3.43 -0.05 -0.55
C TRP A 372 3.10 -1.54 -0.42
N LEU A 373 4.09 -2.38 -0.08
CA LEU A 373 3.88 -3.82 0.04
C LEU A 373 3.40 -4.19 1.45
N GLU A 374 3.87 -3.48 2.47
CA GLU A 374 3.36 -3.58 3.84
C GLU A 374 1.83 -3.37 3.86
N GLU A 375 1.38 -2.25 3.29
CA GLU A 375 -0.05 -1.89 3.18
C GLU A 375 -0.82 -2.79 2.20
N MET A 376 -0.20 -3.22 1.09
CA MET A 376 -0.80 -4.21 0.20
C MET A 376 -1.10 -5.51 0.93
N THR A 377 -0.13 -6.07 1.69
CA THR A 377 -0.34 -7.34 2.39
C THR A 377 -1.41 -7.24 3.47
N ALA A 378 -1.51 -6.09 4.15
CA ALA A 378 -2.57 -5.82 5.11
C ALA A 378 -3.96 -5.75 4.45
N MET A 379 -4.11 -5.03 3.34
CA MET A 379 -5.36 -5.01 2.56
C MET A 379 -5.69 -6.35 1.89
N GLN A 380 -4.68 -7.16 1.53
CA GLN A 380 -4.88 -8.51 1.02
C GLN A 380 -5.42 -9.45 2.09
N MET A 381 -4.93 -9.35 3.33
CA MET A 381 -5.50 -10.06 4.47
C MET A 381 -6.91 -9.55 4.77
N GLU A 382 -7.12 -8.23 4.75
CA GLU A 382 -8.42 -7.59 4.95
C GLU A 382 -9.49 -8.19 4.02
N ASP A 383 -9.19 -8.35 2.72
CA ASP A 383 -10.09 -8.94 1.70
C ASP A 383 -10.38 -10.42 1.95
N PHE A 384 -9.39 -11.23 2.33
CA PHE A 384 -9.61 -12.66 2.66
C PHE A 384 -10.44 -12.88 3.92
N LEU A 385 -10.40 -11.94 4.86
CA LEU A 385 -11.10 -12.04 6.14
C LEU A 385 -12.45 -11.30 6.09
N SER A 386 -12.65 -10.29 5.24
CA SER A 386 -13.85 -9.43 5.25
C SER A 386 -15.17 -10.19 5.23
N GLY A 387 -15.31 -11.18 4.35
CA GLY A 387 -16.56 -11.92 4.17
C GLY A 387 -17.02 -12.74 5.39
N ILE A 388 -16.12 -13.04 6.32
CA ILE A 388 -16.46 -13.72 7.60
C ILE A 388 -16.73 -12.74 8.74
N ILE A 389 -16.28 -11.49 8.59
CA ILE A 389 -16.49 -10.39 9.54
C ILE A 389 -17.85 -9.74 9.26
N VAL A 390 -18.10 -9.40 7.99
CA VAL A 390 -19.32 -8.77 7.49
C VAL A 390 -19.72 -9.48 6.19
N SER A 391 -20.83 -10.23 6.26
CA SER A 391 -21.32 -10.98 5.12
C SER A 391 -21.66 -10.06 3.94
N GLY A 392 -21.16 -10.39 2.75
CA GLY A 392 -21.41 -9.63 1.52
C GLY A 392 -20.50 -8.41 1.30
N TYR A 393 -19.57 -8.10 2.20
CA TYR A 393 -18.61 -7.00 2.06
C TYR A 393 -17.25 -7.47 1.50
N SER A 394 -16.67 -6.69 0.58
CA SER A 394 -15.25 -6.79 0.19
C SER A 394 -14.61 -5.40 0.18
N PRO A 395 -13.64 -5.11 1.06
CA PRO A 395 -12.88 -3.86 1.06
C PRO A 395 -12.31 -3.49 -0.33
N ILE A 396 -11.88 -4.49 -1.10
CA ILE A 396 -11.41 -4.28 -2.47
C ILE A 396 -12.57 -3.86 -3.39
N GLY A 397 -13.70 -4.59 -3.36
CA GLY A 397 -14.84 -4.32 -4.23
C GLY A 397 -15.69 -3.10 -3.84
N ASP A 398 -15.62 -2.67 -2.59
CA ASP A 398 -16.52 -1.65 -2.02
C ASP A 398 -15.79 -0.37 -1.56
N VAL A 399 -14.46 -0.41 -1.41
CA VAL A 399 -13.63 0.76 -1.09
C VAL A 399 -12.50 0.96 -2.11
N ARG A 400 -11.50 0.06 -2.16
CA ARG A 400 -10.24 0.30 -2.91
C ARG A 400 -10.44 0.46 -4.41
N LEU A 401 -11.22 -0.41 -5.05
CA LEU A 401 -11.48 -0.33 -6.49
C LEU A 401 -12.43 0.84 -6.85
N PRO A 402 -13.51 1.12 -6.09
CA PRO A 402 -14.25 2.37 -6.22
C PRO A 402 -13.39 3.63 -6.15
N ASP A 403 -12.46 3.71 -5.20
CA ASP A 403 -11.55 4.84 -5.04
C ASP A 403 -10.60 4.98 -6.24
N TYR A 404 -10.00 3.88 -6.70
CA TYR A 404 -9.13 3.85 -7.90
C TYR A 404 -9.79 4.47 -9.14
N TYR A 405 -11.10 4.22 -9.32
CA TYR A 405 -11.89 4.82 -10.40
C TYR A 405 -12.28 6.27 -10.13
N ARG A 406 -12.61 6.59 -8.88
CA ARG A 406 -13.09 7.90 -8.40
C ARG A 406 -12.01 8.97 -8.44
N TYR A 407 -10.75 8.61 -8.20
CA TYR A 407 -9.59 9.51 -8.16
C TYR A 407 -8.66 9.37 -9.38
N SER A 408 -8.98 8.47 -10.31
CA SER A 408 -8.27 8.31 -11.59
C SER A 408 -6.79 7.86 -11.45
N ASP A 409 -6.51 6.96 -10.50
CA ASP A 409 -5.14 6.52 -10.12
C ASP A 409 -4.42 5.64 -11.17
N TYR A 410 -4.79 5.79 -12.45
CA TYR A 410 -4.19 5.09 -13.57
C TYR A 410 -2.71 5.42 -13.71
N ASN A 411 -2.33 6.70 -13.65
CA ASN A 411 -0.94 7.15 -13.81
C ASN A 411 -0.13 7.09 -12.50
N CYS A 412 -0.62 6.39 -11.48
CA CYS A 412 0.05 6.33 -10.18
C CYS A 412 1.08 5.21 -10.09
N ASN A 413 2.22 5.52 -9.47
CA ASN A 413 3.31 4.58 -9.25
C ASN A 413 2.99 3.68 -8.05
N LEU A 414 2.90 2.37 -8.27
CA LEU A 414 2.64 1.40 -7.20
C LEU A 414 3.70 1.45 -6.09
N LEU A 415 4.96 1.71 -6.42
CA LEU A 415 6.08 1.65 -5.46
C LEU A 415 6.23 2.93 -4.64
N ASP A 416 5.59 4.02 -5.05
CA ASP A 416 5.64 5.33 -4.37
C ASP A 416 4.42 5.49 -3.46
N PHE A 417 4.54 5.00 -2.23
CA PHE A 417 3.45 5.02 -1.27
C PHE A 417 3.39 6.36 -0.53
N THR A 418 2.35 7.14 -0.83
CA THR A 418 2.12 8.46 -0.24
C THR A 418 0.92 8.52 0.71
N GLY A 419 0.27 7.38 0.97
CA GLY A 419 -1.02 7.32 1.67
C GLY A 419 -2.12 7.90 0.79
N PHE A 420 -2.96 8.75 1.36
CA PHE A 420 -4.04 9.49 0.68
C PHE A 420 -3.53 10.64 -0.21
N GLY A 421 -2.50 10.38 -1.03
CA GLY A 421 -1.71 11.37 -1.78
C GLY A 421 -2.50 12.34 -2.66
N VAL A 422 -1.93 13.53 -2.91
CA VAL A 422 -2.63 14.63 -3.61
C VAL A 422 -3.00 14.24 -5.04
N THR A 423 -2.08 13.52 -5.66
CA THR A 423 -2.10 13.08 -7.06
C THR A 423 -2.43 11.59 -7.19
N CYS A 424 -2.33 10.83 -6.10
CA CYS A 424 -2.41 9.37 -6.09
C CYS A 424 -2.91 8.84 -4.74
N GLU A 425 -4.03 8.13 -4.74
CA GLU A 425 -4.52 7.39 -3.58
C GLU A 425 -3.81 6.03 -3.53
N SER A 426 -2.75 5.94 -2.73
CA SER A 426 -1.86 4.77 -2.72
C SER A 426 -2.53 3.50 -2.15
N TYR A 427 -3.56 3.64 -1.30
CA TYR A 427 -4.33 2.50 -0.80
C TYR A 427 -5.20 1.89 -1.91
N ALA A 428 -5.84 2.71 -2.74
CA ALA A 428 -6.61 2.29 -3.89
C ALA A 428 -5.76 1.55 -4.93
N VAL A 429 -4.57 2.06 -5.26
CA VAL A 429 -3.63 1.43 -6.20
C VAL A 429 -3.13 0.09 -5.65
N SER A 430 -2.56 0.09 -4.44
CA SER A 430 -1.94 -1.10 -3.84
C SER A 430 -2.98 -2.16 -3.48
N GLY A 431 -4.12 -1.74 -2.91
CA GLY A 431 -5.23 -2.62 -2.57
C GLY A 431 -5.91 -3.22 -3.80
N SER A 432 -6.18 -2.44 -4.85
CA SER A 432 -6.80 -2.97 -6.06
C SER A 432 -5.91 -3.99 -6.79
N PHE A 433 -4.58 -3.81 -6.78
CA PHE A 433 -3.64 -4.79 -7.32
C PHE A 433 -3.50 -6.02 -6.41
N GLY A 434 -3.37 -5.82 -5.10
CA GLY A 434 -3.36 -6.92 -4.12
C GLY A 434 -4.63 -7.79 -4.19
N GLY A 435 -5.80 -7.17 -4.32
CA GLY A 435 -7.10 -7.84 -4.50
C GLY A 435 -7.27 -8.55 -5.84
N PHE A 436 -6.54 -8.12 -6.87
CA PHE A 436 -6.41 -8.87 -8.14
C PHE A 436 -5.55 -10.12 -7.91
N LEU A 437 -4.36 -9.97 -7.33
CA LEU A 437 -3.46 -11.09 -7.02
C LEU A 437 -4.13 -12.13 -6.10
N ASN A 438 -4.88 -11.69 -5.09
CA ASN A 438 -5.68 -12.55 -4.21
C ASN A 438 -6.62 -13.48 -4.97
N ARG A 439 -7.33 -12.98 -5.99
CA ARG A 439 -8.32 -13.74 -6.77
C ARG A 439 -7.68 -14.62 -7.84
N GLN A 440 -6.52 -14.24 -8.36
CA GLN A 440 -5.75 -15.04 -9.32
C GLN A 440 -4.93 -16.16 -8.64
N LEU A 441 -4.34 -15.89 -7.46
CA LEU A 441 -3.28 -16.71 -6.84
C LEU A 441 -3.67 -17.34 -5.49
N GLY A 442 -4.72 -16.82 -4.83
CA GLY A 442 -5.30 -17.40 -3.62
C GLY A 442 -4.49 -17.22 -2.33
N VAL A 443 -5.02 -17.77 -1.24
CA VAL A 443 -4.43 -17.60 0.11
C VAL A 443 -3.05 -18.25 0.24
N ALA A 444 -2.77 -19.30 -0.54
CA ALA A 444 -1.47 -19.97 -0.56
C ALA A 444 -0.34 -19.02 -1.02
N PHE A 445 -0.62 -18.17 -2.02
CA PHE A 445 0.30 -17.12 -2.46
C PHE A 445 0.53 -16.06 -1.38
N LEU A 446 -0.52 -15.63 -0.67
CA LEU A 446 -0.36 -14.67 0.44
C LEU A 446 0.47 -15.26 1.58
N ARG A 447 0.24 -16.53 1.95
CA ARG A 447 1.07 -17.27 2.93
C ARG A 447 2.55 -17.29 2.55
N ASP A 448 2.85 -17.60 1.29
CA ASP A 448 4.21 -17.60 0.76
C ASP A 448 4.82 -16.19 0.81
N LEU A 449 4.16 -15.19 0.21
CA LEU A 449 4.60 -13.79 0.20
C LEU A 449 4.98 -13.30 1.60
N LEU A 450 4.09 -13.50 2.57
CA LEU A 450 4.27 -13.10 3.97
C LEU A 450 5.51 -13.76 4.61
N THR A 451 5.69 -15.07 4.42
CA THR A 451 6.71 -15.88 5.12
C THR A 451 8.05 -15.98 4.38
N ARG A 452 8.10 -15.63 3.09
CA ARG A 452 9.28 -15.72 2.21
C ARG A 452 10.41 -14.80 2.67
N LYS A 453 11.60 -15.41 2.84
CA LYS A 453 12.86 -14.75 3.23
C LYS A 453 13.62 -14.18 2.02
N THR A 454 12.94 -13.38 1.21
CA THR A 454 13.57 -12.55 0.16
C THR A 454 13.60 -11.10 0.67
N VAL A 455 14.73 -10.41 0.45
CA VAL A 455 14.93 -8.98 0.73
C VAL A 455 14.50 -8.14 -0.49
N GLY A 456 13.88 -6.98 -0.25
CA GLY A 456 13.42 -6.06 -1.28
C GLY A 456 12.01 -6.38 -1.81
N SER A 457 11.09 -5.42 -1.67
CA SER A 457 9.65 -5.65 -1.83
C SER A 457 9.23 -6.06 -3.25
N LYS A 458 9.79 -5.44 -4.29
CA LYS A 458 9.47 -5.84 -5.68
C LYS A 458 9.97 -7.26 -5.96
N GLN A 459 11.12 -7.66 -5.39
CA GLN A 459 11.68 -9.00 -5.60
C GLN A 459 10.88 -10.07 -4.87
N VAL A 460 10.60 -9.90 -3.57
CA VAL A 460 9.83 -10.89 -2.78
C VAL A 460 8.42 -11.08 -3.33
N LEU A 461 7.77 -10.02 -3.83
CA LEU A 461 6.50 -10.14 -4.55
C LEU A 461 6.64 -10.87 -5.89
N SER A 462 7.66 -10.54 -6.69
CA SER A 462 7.89 -11.21 -7.97
C SER A 462 8.22 -12.70 -7.81
N ASP A 463 8.98 -13.07 -6.77
CA ASP A 463 9.28 -14.46 -6.44
C ASP A 463 8.01 -15.25 -6.11
N ALA A 464 7.13 -14.70 -5.26
CA ALA A 464 5.88 -15.33 -4.87
C ALA A 464 4.92 -15.47 -6.06
N ILE A 465 4.81 -14.44 -6.91
CA ILE A 465 4.02 -14.51 -8.17
C ILE A 465 4.57 -15.60 -9.10
N ALA A 466 5.90 -15.71 -9.23
CA ALA A 466 6.54 -16.70 -10.09
C ALA A 466 6.28 -18.14 -9.61
N VAL A 467 6.32 -18.39 -8.29
CA VAL A 467 6.03 -19.73 -7.72
C VAL A 467 4.57 -20.12 -7.92
N HIS A 468 3.62 -19.19 -7.75
CA HIS A 468 2.20 -19.51 -7.75
C HIS A 468 1.52 -19.46 -9.14
N ALA A 469 2.11 -18.77 -10.12
CA ALA A 469 1.54 -18.65 -11.47
C ALA A 469 2.52 -18.87 -12.64
N GLY A 470 3.83 -18.95 -12.39
CA GLY A 470 4.84 -18.89 -13.45
C GLY A 470 4.86 -17.54 -14.18
N TRP A 471 4.30 -16.48 -13.59
CA TRP A 471 4.29 -15.13 -14.16
C TRP A 471 5.46 -14.30 -13.61
N THR A 472 5.82 -13.24 -14.34
CA THR A 472 6.63 -12.15 -13.77
C THR A 472 5.70 -11.15 -13.06
N PHE A 473 6.24 -10.35 -12.14
CA PHE A 473 5.54 -9.17 -11.60
C PHE A 473 4.98 -8.30 -12.74
N ASP A 474 5.79 -8.02 -13.77
CA ASP A 474 5.39 -7.14 -14.87
C ASP A 474 4.20 -7.72 -15.67
N ARG A 475 4.13 -9.05 -15.89
CA ARG A 475 2.95 -9.70 -16.51
C ARG A 475 1.70 -9.54 -15.62
N ALA A 476 1.82 -9.82 -14.33
CA ALA A 476 0.70 -9.68 -13.40
C ALA A 476 0.19 -8.22 -13.37
N PHE A 477 1.10 -7.25 -13.41
CA PHE A 477 0.80 -5.83 -13.41
C PHE A 477 0.14 -5.36 -14.72
N VAL A 478 0.62 -5.80 -15.88
CA VAL A 478 -0.03 -5.52 -17.18
C VAL A 478 -1.43 -6.14 -17.25
N ASN A 479 -1.60 -7.38 -16.76
CA ASN A 479 -2.91 -8.05 -16.74
C ASN A 479 -3.90 -7.34 -15.81
N TRP A 480 -3.44 -6.91 -14.63
CA TRP A 480 -4.23 -6.09 -13.70
C TRP A 480 -4.63 -4.75 -14.32
N ARG A 481 -3.67 -3.99 -14.86
CA ARG A 481 -3.94 -2.70 -15.51
C ARG A 481 -4.91 -2.89 -16.66
N ALA A 482 -4.69 -3.85 -17.57
CA ALA A 482 -5.62 -4.15 -18.66
C ALA A 482 -7.04 -4.46 -18.15
N THR A 483 -7.16 -5.33 -17.14
CA THR A 483 -8.44 -5.69 -16.50
C THR A 483 -9.19 -4.44 -16.02
N THR A 484 -8.51 -3.63 -15.22
CA THR A 484 -9.11 -2.56 -14.44
C THR A 484 -9.33 -1.31 -15.29
N ASN A 485 -8.32 -0.92 -16.08
CA ASN A 485 -8.33 0.29 -16.89
C ASN A 485 -9.35 0.23 -18.03
N SER A 486 -9.59 -0.97 -18.59
CA SER A 486 -10.61 -1.16 -19.63
C SER A 486 -12.01 -1.44 -19.07
N SER A 487 -12.17 -1.62 -17.76
CA SER A 487 -13.42 -2.07 -17.12
C SER A 487 -13.93 -3.41 -17.69
N MET A 488 -13.05 -4.42 -17.77
CA MET A 488 -13.40 -5.72 -18.36
C MET A 488 -14.64 -6.35 -17.70
N PRO A 489 -15.66 -6.77 -18.47
CA PRO A 489 -16.86 -7.40 -17.94
C PRO A 489 -16.57 -8.82 -17.46
N ALA A 490 -16.75 -9.07 -16.16
CA ALA A 490 -16.36 -10.33 -15.51
C ALA A 490 -16.87 -11.60 -16.23
N ALA A 491 -18.09 -11.56 -16.76
CA ALA A 491 -18.69 -12.69 -17.47
C ALA A 491 -17.98 -13.11 -18.78
N ARG A 492 -17.02 -12.32 -19.28
CA ARG A 492 -16.33 -12.55 -20.56
C ARG A 492 -14.80 -12.45 -20.46
N THR A 493 -14.26 -12.27 -19.27
CA THR A 493 -12.82 -12.08 -19.04
C THR A 493 -12.05 -13.40 -19.17
N PRO A 494 -10.92 -13.44 -19.92
CA PRO A 494 -10.10 -14.64 -20.04
C PRO A 494 -9.35 -14.99 -18.75
N LEU A 495 -8.81 -16.22 -18.71
CA LEU A 495 -7.85 -16.66 -17.70
C LEU A 495 -6.67 -15.69 -17.59
N ASP A 496 -6.10 -15.57 -16.39
CA ASP A 496 -5.03 -14.65 -16.00
C ASP A 496 -5.43 -13.15 -15.94
N TYR A 497 -6.70 -12.83 -16.22
CA TYR A 497 -7.28 -11.49 -16.12
C TYR A 497 -8.51 -11.51 -15.20
N GLY A 498 -9.03 -10.34 -14.85
CA GLY A 498 -10.27 -10.22 -14.08
C GLY A 498 -10.10 -10.33 -12.56
N TYR A 499 -11.23 -10.20 -11.88
CA TYR A 499 -11.37 -10.42 -10.46
C TYR A 499 -12.38 -11.57 -10.24
N PRO A 500 -12.03 -12.83 -10.58
CA PRO A 500 -12.94 -13.96 -10.42
C PRO A 500 -13.30 -14.20 -8.94
N ALA A 501 -14.39 -14.92 -8.70
CA ALA A 501 -14.63 -15.48 -7.38
C ALA A 501 -13.56 -16.55 -7.08
N TRP A 502 -13.15 -16.67 -5.83
CA TRP A 502 -12.13 -17.62 -5.41
C TRP A 502 -12.53 -18.28 -4.09
N THR A 503 -12.15 -19.55 -3.90
CA THR A 503 -12.45 -20.30 -2.67
C THR A 503 -11.37 -21.35 -2.39
N ASP A 504 -10.98 -21.49 -1.12
CA ASP A 504 -10.15 -22.59 -0.60
C ASP A 504 -10.55 -22.85 0.86
N GLY A 505 -11.11 -24.04 1.13
CA GLY A 505 -11.66 -24.38 2.43
C GLY A 505 -12.66 -23.34 2.94
N THR A 506 -12.29 -22.61 3.99
CA THR A 506 -13.11 -21.58 4.63
C THR A 506 -12.71 -20.15 4.26
N PHE A 507 -11.78 -19.95 3.32
CA PHE A 507 -11.47 -18.64 2.73
C PHE A 507 -12.22 -18.49 1.41
N THR A 508 -12.92 -17.37 1.26
CA THR A 508 -13.76 -17.07 0.10
C THR A 508 -13.56 -15.61 -0.31
N LEU A 509 -13.53 -15.36 -1.61
CA LEU A 509 -13.52 -14.01 -2.17
C LEU A 509 -14.66 -13.88 -3.19
N PRO A 510 -15.50 -12.83 -3.11
CA PRO A 510 -16.50 -12.58 -4.12
C PRO A 510 -15.83 -12.15 -5.43
N ALA A 511 -16.46 -12.52 -6.55
CA ALA A 511 -16.13 -11.95 -7.84
C ALA A 511 -16.38 -10.44 -7.82
N ILE A 512 -15.52 -9.68 -8.50
CA ILE A 512 -15.72 -8.27 -8.77
C ILE A 512 -15.88 -8.12 -10.28
N ASP A 513 -16.89 -7.36 -10.72
CA ASP A 513 -17.10 -7.02 -12.12
C ASP A 513 -16.75 -5.54 -12.37
N PRO A 514 -15.55 -5.23 -12.89
CA PRO A 514 -15.14 -3.87 -13.27
C PRO A 514 -16.09 -3.13 -14.22
N SER A 515 -16.98 -3.83 -14.92
CA SER A 515 -17.99 -3.22 -15.81
C SER A 515 -19.27 -2.78 -15.09
N ALA A 516 -19.47 -3.20 -13.84
CA ALA A 516 -20.67 -2.90 -13.07
C ALA A 516 -20.87 -1.38 -12.89
N SER A 517 -22.14 -0.95 -12.84
CA SER A 517 -22.52 0.47 -12.74
C SER A 517 -21.85 1.19 -11.57
N LYS A 518 -21.70 0.54 -10.41
CA LYS A 518 -21.05 1.12 -9.22
C LYS A 518 -19.58 1.53 -9.44
N TYR A 519 -18.91 1.00 -10.46
CA TYR A 519 -17.57 1.41 -10.87
C TYR A 519 -17.58 2.33 -12.09
N THR A 520 -18.36 1.99 -13.12
CA THR A 520 -18.37 2.74 -14.38
C THR A 520 -18.95 4.16 -14.23
N THR A 521 -19.79 4.40 -13.22
CA THR A 521 -20.24 5.75 -12.82
C THR A 521 -19.22 6.56 -12.03
N LEU A 522 -18.25 5.90 -11.39
CA LEU A 522 -17.14 6.56 -10.69
C LEU A 522 -15.96 6.84 -11.62
N ARG A 523 -15.81 6.04 -12.68
CA ARG A 523 -14.70 6.04 -13.63
C ARG A 523 -14.57 7.38 -14.37
N LYS A 524 -13.51 8.12 -14.08
CA LYS A 524 -13.15 9.37 -14.77
C LYS A 524 -11.87 9.17 -15.57
N LEU A 525 -11.94 9.20 -16.89
CA LEU A 525 -10.76 9.07 -17.75
C LEU A 525 -10.06 10.43 -17.96
N PRO A 526 -8.72 10.45 -18.12
CA PRO A 526 -7.99 11.69 -18.36
C PRO A 526 -8.38 12.28 -19.72
N ALA A 527 -8.87 13.53 -19.70
CA ALA A 527 -9.39 14.22 -20.88
C ALA A 527 -8.28 14.78 -21.80
N THR A 528 -7.02 14.75 -21.37
CA THR A 528 -5.80 14.87 -22.20
C THR A 528 -4.80 13.79 -21.80
N ALA A 529 -3.89 13.39 -22.70
CA ALA A 529 -2.71 12.63 -22.29
C ALA A 529 -1.86 13.46 -21.30
N PRO A 530 -1.32 12.85 -20.21
CA PRO A 530 -0.44 13.56 -19.29
C PRO A 530 0.90 13.90 -19.97
N ALA A 531 1.63 14.89 -19.47
CA ALA A 531 2.95 15.23 -20.01
C ALA A 531 3.98 14.09 -19.84
N SER A 532 3.84 13.30 -18.78
CA SER A 532 4.63 12.11 -18.52
C SER A 532 3.78 10.95 -17.99
N LEU A 533 4.22 9.73 -18.32
CA LEU A 533 3.70 8.49 -17.78
C LEU A 533 4.63 8.10 -16.61
N LEU A 534 4.14 8.14 -15.38
CA LEU A 534 4.96 7.86 -14.20
C LEU A 534 5.48 6.41 -14.23
N GLY A 535 6.53 6.11 -13.45
CA GLY A 535 6.96 4.72 -13.24
C GLY A 535 5.78 3.88 -12.76
N LEU A 536 5.55 2.71 -13.36
CA LEU A 536 4.38 1.85 -13.09
C LEU A 536 3.00 2.52 -13.31
N GLY A 537 2.94 3.70 -13.92
CA GLY A 537 1.71 4.39 -14.32
C GLY A 537 1.12 3.85 -15.62
N SER A 538 -0.14 4.19 -15.87
CA SER A 538 -0.91 3.87 -17.08
C SER A 538 -1.62 5.10 -17.65
N TYR A 539 -1.53 5.27 -18.97
CA TYR A 539 -2.41 6.14 -19.75
C TYR A 539 -3.47 5.28 -20.44
N ILE A 540 -4.71 5.78 -20.55
CA ILE A 540 -5.86 5.06 -21.08
C ILE A 540 -6.55 5.96 -22.11
N ALA A 541 -6.85 5.39 -23.27
CA ALA A 541 -7.62 6.05 -24.32
C ALA A 541 -8.72 5.12 -24.85
N PRO A 542 -10.00 5.50 -24.72
CA PRO A 542 -11.07 4.88 -25.48
C PRO A 542 -10.84 5.05 -26.99
N ARG A 543 -11.34 4.09 -27.76
CA ARG A 543 -11.20 4.02 -29.22
C ARG A 543 -12.51 3.56 -29.85
N SER A 544 -12.65 3.84 -31.14
CA SER A 544 -13.79 3.45 -31.96
C SER A 544 -13.31 2.74 -33.22
N ASP A 545 -14.16 1.88 -33.78
CA ASP A 545 -13.93 1.28 -35.08
C ASP A 545 -14.37 2.18 -36.24
N ALA A 546 -13.90 1.86 -37.44
CA ALA A 546 -14.47 2.33 -38.69
C ALA A 546 -14.84 1.10 -39.54
N ASN A 547 -16.14 0.90 -39.78
CA ASN A 547 -16.69 -0.22 -40.55
C ASN A 547 -16.24 -1.61 -40.04
N GLY A 548 -16.16 -1.80 -38.72
CA GLY A 548 -15.75 -3.05 -38.09
C GLY A 548 -14.24 -3.30 -38.04
N VAL A 549 -13.44 -2.28 -38.36
CA VAL A 549 -11.97 -2.32 -38.26
C VAL A 549 -11.48 -1.17 -37.39
N TYR A 550 -10.70 -1.48 -36.36
CA TYR A 550 -9.97 -0.48 -35.58
C TYR A 550 -8.50 -0.50 -36.01
N SER A 551 -7.98 0.64 -36.44
CA SER A 551 -6.57 0.82 -36.81
C SER A 551 -5.99 2.03 -36.10
N ASP A 552 -4.75 1.92 -35.59
CA ASP A 552 -4.04 3.02 -34.93
C ASP A 552 -2.53 2.94 -35.22
N LYS A 553 -1.85 4.07 -35.05
CA LYS A 553 -0.37 4.16 -35.05
C LYS A 553 0.05 4.85 -33.76
N VAL A 554 0.57 4.07 -32.82
CA VAL A 554 0.93 4.53 -31.47
C VAL A 554 2.45 4.54 -31.30
N ARG A 555 3.04 5.69 -30.95
CA ARG A 555 4.41 5.72 -30.44
C ARG A 555 4.42 5.20 -29.00
N VAL A 556 5.19 4.15 -28.76
CA VAL A 556 5.38 3.49 -27.47
C VAL A 556 6.78 3.86 -26.96
N PRO A 557 6.91 4.61 -25.84
CA PRO A 557 8.21 4.93 -25.25
C PRO A 557 9.01 3.68 -24.82
N ALA A 558 10.30 3.82 -24.57
CA ALA A 558 11.14 2.76 -24.03
C ALA A 558 10.62 2.30 -22.65
N GLY A 559 10.60 0.98 -22.40
CA GLY A 559 10.09 0.41 -21.14
C GLY A 559 8.56 0.46 -20.96
N VAL A 560 7.82 0.90 -21.99
CA VAL A 560 6.35 0.97 -21.97
C VAL A 560 5.75 -0.20 -22.74
N THR A 561 4.67 -0.77 -22.19
CA THR A 561 3.84 -1.77 -22.86
C THR A 561 2.56 -1.13 -23.38
N LEU A 562 2.33 -1.25 -24.69
CA LEU A 562 1.03 -1.01 -25.30
C LEU A 562 0.13 -2.21 -25.04
N SER A 563 -1.12 -1.98 -24.64
CA SER A 563 -2.18 -2.99 -24.67
C SER A 563 -3.43 -2.46 -25.38
N VAL A 564 -4.13 -3.36 -26.07
CA VAL A 564 -5.45 -3.10 -26.64
C VAL A 564 -6.41 -4.16 -26.11
N VAL A 565 -7.58 -3.72 -25.65
CA VAL A 565 -8.66 -4.58 -25.14
C VAL A 565 -9.92 -4.34 -25.95
N VAL A 566 -10.59 -5.40 -26.39
CA VAL A 566 -11.87 -5.34 -27.13
C VAL A 566 -12.90 -6.29 -26.52
N TYR A 567 -14.15 -5.85 -26.37
CA TYR A 567 -15.29 -6.71 -25.95
C TYR A 567 -16.67 -6.21 -26.39
#